data_AF-A0A1Q7A0T0-F1
#
_entry.id   AF-A0A1Q7A0T0-F1
#
_cell.length_a   1.000
_cell.length_b   1.000
_cell.length_c   1.000
_cell.angle_alpha   90.00
_cell.angle_beta   90.00
_cell.angle_gamma   90.00
#
_symmetry.space_group_name_H-M   'P 1'
#
loop_
_entity.id
_entity.type
_entity.pdbx_description
1 polymer ?
#
loop_
_entity_poly.entity_id
_entity_poly.type
_entity_poly.pdbx_seq_one_letter_code
_entity_poly.pdbx_strand_id
1 'polypeptide(L)' 'MQRGRPYSYDGAKKLSGRKRHLLVDAMGFLLKVGVHRANLQDCEGVKLLVEPLKGLFTRLQMV' A
#
# COMPACT_ATOMS: atom_id res chain seq x y z
N MET A 1 -11.69 11.04 -14.91
CA MET A 1 -11.96 11.36 -13.49
C MET A 1 -13.23 10.63 -13.07
N GLN A 2 -13.14 9.56 -12.26
CA GLN A 2 -14.32 8.75 -11.91
C GLN A 2 -14.85 9.13 -10.52
N ARG A 3 -16.10 9.60 -10.50
CA ARG A 3 -16.92 10.05 -9.37
C ARG A 3 -16.94 9.05 -8.21
N GLY A 4 -17.11 9.59 -7.00
CA GLY A 4 -17.04 8.91 -5.71
C GLY A 4 -17.80 7.58 -5.65
N ARG A 5 -17.06 6.52 -5.31
CA ARG A 5 -17.57 5.17 -5.03
C ARG A 5 -17.48 4.90 -3.52
N PRO A 6 -18.35 4.03 -2.97
CA PRO A 6 -18.65 3.95 -1.55
C PRO A 6 -17.38 3.66 -0.74
N TYR A 7 -17.26 4.36 0.38
CA TYR A 7 -16.18 4.16 1.34
C TYR A 7 -16.14 2.67 1.70
N SER A 8 -15.13 1.96 1.22
CA SER A 8 -14.89 0.57 1.59
C SER A 8 -14.59 0.50 3.08
N TYR A 9 -15.38 -0.25 3.83
CA TYR A 9 -15.24 -0.45 5.28
C TYR A 9 -14.35 -1.65 5.54
N ASP A 10 -13.26 -1.45 6.27
CA ASP A 10 -12.48 -2.54 6.84
C ASP A 10 -13.16 -2.99 8.14
N GLY A 11 -13.74 -4.18 8.17
CA GLY A 11 -14.42 -4.72 9.36
C GLY A 11 -13.49 -5.05 10.53
N ALA A 12 -12.21 -5.34 10.25
CA ALA A 12 -11.22 -5.64 11.28
C ALA A 12 -10.72 -4.37 11.97
N LYS A 13 -10.47 -3.31 11.19
CA LYS A 13 -10.02 -2.01 11.74
C LYS A 13 -11.17 -1.04 12.05
N LYS A 14 -12.40 -1.36 11.61
CA LYS A 14 -13.60 -0.51 11.68
C LYS A 14 -13.42 0.87 11.03
N LEU A 15 -12.63 0.92 9.94
CA LEU A 15 -12.29 2.16 9.25
C LEU A 15 -12.87 2.15 7.85
N SER A 16 -13.67 3.17 7.55
CA SER A 16 -14.15 3.45 6.20
C SER A 16 -13.15 4.37 5.50
N GLY A 17 -12.65 4.02 4.31
CA GLY A 17 -11.86 4.97 3.51
C GLY A 17 -10.75 4.38 2.67
N ARG A 18 -9.56 4.99 2.75
CA ARG A 18 -8.37 4.60 1.99
C ARG A 18 -7.21 4.31 2.94
N LYS A 19 -6.50 3.21 2.71
CA LYS A 19 -5.25 2.86 3.37
C LYS A 19 -4.07 3.40 2.56
N ARG A 20 -3.05 3.88 3.26
CA ARG A 20 -1.79 4.32 2.66
C ARG A 20 -0.69 3.39 3.13
N HIS A 21 0.02 2.80 2.20
CA HIS A 21 1.21 2.01 2.47
C HIS A 21 2.42 2.81 1.98
N LEU A 22 3.40 2.98 2.87
CA LEU A 22 4.61 3.74 2.61
C LEU A 22 5.78 2.77 2.66
N LEU A 23 6.55 2.71 1.59
CA LEU A 23 7.82 2.00 1.58
C LEU A 23 8.93 3.01 1.79
N VAL A 24 9.74 2.76 2.81
CA VAL A 24 10.89 3.58 3.19
C VAL A 24 12.16 2.74 3.18
N ASP A 25 13.32 3.38 3.01
CA ASP A 25 14.61 2.75 3.22
C ASP A 25 15.04 2.76 4.71
N ALA A 26 16.24 2.23 4.98
CA ALA A 26 16.78 2.16 6.34
C ALA A 26 17.09 3.54 6.96
N MET A 27 17.24 4.59 6.15
CA MET A 27 17.47 5.96 6.60
C MET A 27 16.15 6.77 6.70
N GLY A 28 15.02 6.16 6.33
CA GLY A 28 13.70 6.80 6.36
C GLY A 28 13.34 7.54 5.07
N PHE A 29 14.10 7.40 3.98
CA PHE A 29 13.74 7.98 2.69
C PHE A 29 12.59 7.22 2.04
N LEU A 30 11.61 7.96 1.51
CA LEU A 30 10.45 7.38 0.83
C LEU A 30 10.83 6.83 -0.54
N LEU A 31 10.64 5.52 -0.73
CA LEU A 31 10.86 4.84 -2.01
C LEU A 31 9.58 4.78 -2.85
N LYS A 32 8.42 4.58 -2.21
CA LYS A 32 7.13 4.46 -2.89
C LYS A 32 5.98 4.68 -1.90
N VAL A 33 4.88 5.25 -2.40
CA VAL A 33 3.62 5.34 -1.67
C VAL A 33 2.50 4.72 -2.50
N GLY A 34 1.71 3.84 -1.89
CA GLY A 34 0.53 3.21 -2.46
C GLY A 34 -0.72 3.61 -1.69
N VAL A 35 -1.76 4.06 -2.40
CA VAL A 35 -3.06 4.37 -1.78
C VAL A 35 -4.10 3.39 -2.30
N HIS A 36 -4.70 2.66 -1.38
CA HIS A 36 -5.66 1.61 -1.68
C HIS A 36 -6.97 1.81 -0.92
N ARG A 37 -8.01 1.11 -1.34
CA ARG A 37 -9.28 1.05 -0.62
C ARG A 37 -9.05 0.41 0.76
N ALA A 38 -9.74 0.88 1.80
CA ALA A 38 -9.52 0.36 3.15
C ALA A 38 -9.89 -1.12 3.30
N ASN A 39 -10.80 -1.65 2.48
CA ASN A 39 -11.10 -3.09 2.48
C ASN A 39 -10.03 -3.95 1.76
N LEU A 40 -8.95 -3.35 1.22
CA LEU A 40 -7.83 -4.15 0.76
C LEU A 40 -7.03 -4.64 1.97
N GLN A 41 -6.70 -5.92 1.98
CA GLN A 41 -5.82 -6.50 3.01
C GLN A 41 -4.41 -5.96 2.85
N ASP A 42 -3.71 -5.80 3.97
CA ASP A 42 -2.39 -5.19 3.97
C ASP A 42 -1.37 -6.04 3.19
N CYS A 43 -1.51 -7.38 3.21
CA CYS A 43 -0.69 -8.30 2.41
C CYS A 43 -0.78 -8.03 0.89
N GLU A 44 -1.99 -7.78 0.39
CA GLU A 44 -2.20 -7.45 -1.02
C GLU A 44 -1.70 -6.04 -1.34
N GLY A 45 -1.90 -5.09 -0.41
CA GLY A 45 -1.37 -3.73 -0.55
C GLY A 45 0.16 -3.67 -0.63
N VAL A 46 0.86 -4.53 0.12
CA VAL A 46 2.33 -4.63 0.07
C VAL A 46 2.82 -5.18 -1.26
N LYS A 47 2.18 -6.24 -1.80
CA LYS A 47 2.55 -6.80 -3.12
C LYS A 47 2.46 -5.74 -4.23
N LEU A 48 1.37 -4.97 -4.25
CA LEU A 48 1.17 -3.87 -5.20
C LEU A 48 2.24 -2.78 -5.11
N LEU A 49 2.88 -2.64 -3.96
CA LEU A 49 3.94 -1.67 -3.71
C LEU A 49 5.33 -2.19 -4.09
N VAL A 50 5.60 -3.47 -3.80
CA VAL A 50 6.91 -4.09 -3.95
C VAL A 50 7.12 -4.62 -5.36
N GLU A 51 6.09 -5.16 -6.03
CA GLU A 51 6.22 -5.72 -7.39
C GLU A 51 6.82 -4.75 -8.40
N PRO A 52 6.40 -3.47 -8.48
CA PRO A 52 7.00 -2.51 -9.40
C PRO A 52 8.45 -2.12 -9.07
N LEU A 53 8.95 -2.50 -7.89
CA LEU A 53 10.28 -2.17 -7.40
C LEU A 53 11.26 -3.34 -7.47
N LYS A 54 10.75 -4.55 -7.78
CA LYS A 54 11.60 -5.71 -8.04
C LYS A 54 12.57 -5.39 -9.18
N GLY A 55 13.86 -5.59 -8.93
CA GLY A 55 14.92 -5.29 -9.89
C GLY A 55 15.42 -3.84 -9.90
N LEU A 56 14.69 -2.89 -9.31
CA LEU A 56 15.16 -1.51 -9.14
C LEU A 56 16.03 -1.35 -7.89
N PHE A 57 15.73 -2.13 -6.85
CA PHE A 57 16.50 -2.16 -5.61
C PHE A 57 16.99 -3.59 -5.36
N THR A 58 18.29 -3.83 -5.56
CA THR A 58 18.92 -5.16 -5.40
C THR A 58 18.84 -5.72 -3.99
N ARG A 59 18.64 -4.86 -2.98
CA ARG A 59 18.54 -5.25 -1.56
C ARG A 59 17.10 -5.34 -1.05
N LEU A 60 16.09 -5.02 -1.86
CA LEU A 60 14.69 -5.08 -1.43
C LEU A 60 14.23 -6.54 -1.38
N GLN A 61 13.86 -7.01 -0.18
CA GLN A 61 13.31 -8.35 0.04
C GLN A 61 11.97 -8.24 0.76
N MET A 62 10.99 -9.01 0.30
CA MET A 62 9.73 -9.22 1.00
C MET A 62 9.91 -10.49 1.84
N VAL A 63 9.89 -10.34 3.16
CA VAL A 63 9.93 -11.44 4.14
C VAL A 63 8.55 -11.84 4.59
#